data_AF-A0A1Y6CD67-F1
#
_entry.id   AF-A0A1Y6CD67-F1
#
_cell.length_a   1.000
_cell.length_b   1.000
_cell.length_c   1.000
_cell.angle_alpha   90.00
_cell.angle_beta   90.00
_cell.angle_gamma   90.00
#
_symmetry.space_group_name_H-M   'P 1'
#
loop_
_entity.id
_entity.type
_entity.pdbx_description
1 polymer ?
#
loop_
_entity_poly.entity_id
_entity_poly.type
_entity_poly.pdbx_seq_one_letter_code
_entity_poly.pdbx_strand_id
1 'polypeptide(L)'
;MLRTYLLLTLFAGTSLSVFAKKPDDATLRSKLSPLQYYVTQEDGTEKPFKNKYWDNKKDGIYVDIVSGEPLFSSKDKYASGSGWPAFTRPLIKDNVVEKVDRSLFMTRTEVRSKGADSHLGHVFDDGPEPTGLRYCINSAAMEFIPKEKLVSRGYGQFANLFAANDTPAAAPAPNMKKSGSESSIKTITVAGGCFWCTEKDFEKKEGVIKAVSGYAGGSVQNPSYKQVSSGRTGHTEVVQVTYDSSKVSTSDLIHYFWTTIDPTVDDQQFCDKGSQYRTAIFYHDDEQKQIAMSTKGKVAKHLGTKIYTEIRALDKFWPAESYHQDYYKKNPVRYKYYRYSCGRDQRLEEIWKAALKS
;
A
#
# COMPACT_ATOMS: atom_id res chain seq x y z
N MET A 1 12.46 -38.00 47.60
CA MET A 1 13.08 -36.92 46.80
C MET A 1 12.20 -36.66 45.59
N LEU A 2 11.80 -35.40 45.39
CA LEU A 2 10.83 -34.86 44.42
C LEU A 2 11.16 -35.21 42.95
N ARG A 3 10.20 -35.82 42.23
CA ARG A 3 9.36 -35.24 41.15
C ARG A 3 10.06 -34.78 39.87
N THR A 4 9.92 -35.65 38.86
CA THR A 4 10.05 -35.42 37.41
C THR A 4 9.14 -34.28 36.92
N TYR A 5 9.65 -33.37 36.08
CA TYR A 5 8.83 -32.49 35.25
C TYR A 5 9.36 -32.44 33.82
N LEU A 6 8.53 -32.96 32.92
CA LEU A 6 8.58 -32.82 31.47
C LEU A 6 8.04 -31.41 31.12
N LEU A 7 8.87 -30.55 30.53
CA LEU A 7 8.42 -29.24 30.03
C LEU A 7 8.10 -29.33 28.54
N LEU A 8 6.81 -29.44 28.25
CA LEU A 8 6.21 -29.27 26.93
C LEU A 8 6.09 -27.76 26.67
N THR A 9 6.91 -27.20 25.79
CA THR A 9 6.71 -25.82 25.31
C THR A 9 5.76 -25.83 24.11
N LEU A 10 4.47 -25.59 24.39
CA LEU A 10 3.49 -25.24 23.36
C LEU A 10 3.80 -23.85 22.79
N PHE A 11 3.94 -23.78 21.47
CA PHE A 11 3.66 -22.57 20.70
C PHE A 11 2.15 -22.34 20.65
N ALA A 12 1.69 -21.15 21.04
CA ALA A 12 0.36 -20.65 20.68
C ALA A 12 0.51 -19.18 20.26
N GLY A 13 0.38 -18.96 18.95
CA GLY A 13 0.19 -17.63 18.38
C GLY A 13 -1.24 -17.17 18.60
N THR A 14 -1.40 -15.96 19.11
CA THR A 14 -2.66 -15.20 19.08
C THR A 14 -2.34 -13.79 18.61
N SER A 15 -2.67 -13.51 17.35
CA SER A 15 -2.86 -12.13 16.88
C SER A 15 -4.18 -11.64 17.48
N LEU A 16 -4.10 -10.88 18.57
CA LEU A 16 -5.24 -10.20 19.18
C LEU A 16 -5.46 -8.89 18.41
N SER A 17 -6.68 -8.69 17.89
CA SER A 17 -7.17 -7.36 17.50
C SER A 17 -7.03 -6.43 18.70
N VAL A 18 -6.23 -5.36 18.55
CA VAL A 18 -5.98 -4.36 19.61
C VAL A 18 -7.21 -3.44 19.81
N PHE A 19 -8.19 -3.48 18.91
CA PHE A 19 -9.38 -2.61 18.96
C PHE A 19 -10.61 -3.33 19.52
N ALA A 20 -11.42 -2.58 20.26
CA ALA A 20 -12.54 -3.12 21.02
C ALA A 20 -13.68 -3.58 20.10
N LYS A 21 -14.19 -4.79 20.34
CA LYS A 21 -15.42 -5.26 19.73
C LYS A 21 -16.60 -4.36 20.16
N LYS A 22 -17.60 -4.20 19.29
CA LYS A 22 -18.84 -3.46 19.59
C LYS A 22 -19.39 -3.81 20.99
N PRO A 23 -19.51 -2.83 21.91
CA PRO A 23 -20.19 -3.02 23.19
C PRO A 23 -21.69 -3.28 23.03
N ASP A 24 -22.34 -3.74 24.09
CA ASP A 24 -23.81 -3.85 24.12
C ASP A 24 -24.50 -2.48 24.12
N ASP A 25 -25.79 -2.47 23.81
CA ASP A 25 -26.56 -1.23 23.64
C ASP A 25 -26.61 -0.35 24.89
N ALA A 26 -26.76 -0.94 26.08
CA ALA A 26 -26.81 -0.20 27.33
C ALA A 26 -25.46 0.48 27.62
N THR A 27 -24.36 -0.23 27.35
CA THR A 27 -23.01 0.34 27.40
C THR A 27 -22.85 1.49 26.40
N LEU A 28 -23.36 1.36 25.18
CA LEU A 28 -23.29 2.42 24.16
C LEU A 28 -24.07 3.66 24.58
N ARG A 29 -25.30 3.51 25.08
CA ARG A 29 -26.14 4.63 25.55
C ARG A 29 -25.56 5.38 26.74
N SER A 30 -24.76 4.72 27.58
CA SER A 30 -24.09 5.38 28.71
C SER A 30 -22.79 6.11 28.32
N LYS A 31 -22.07 5.62 27.29
CA LYS A 31 -20.79 6.18 26.86
C LYS A 31 -20.89 7.25 25.79
N LEU A 32 -21.87 7.12 24.88
CA LEU A 32 -22.05 8.03 23.76
C LEU A 32 -23.02 9.15 24.11
N SER A 33 -22.76 10.36 23.62
CA SER A 33 -23.78 11.41 23.62
C SER A 33 -24.97 11.02 22.72
N PRO A 34 -26.15 11.63 22.92
CA PRO A 34 -27.32 11.33 22.09
C PRO A 34 -27.06 11.46 20.58
N LEU A 35 -26.28 12.47 20.16
CA LEU A 35 -25.94 12.66 18.75
C LEU A 35 -24.98 11.57 18.22
N GLN A 36 -23.98 11.17 19.01
CA GLN A 36 -23.05 10.11 18.62
C GLN A 36 -23.76 8.77 18.51
N TYR A 37 -24.67 8.46 19.45
CA TYR A 37 -25.49 7.26 19.39
C TYR A 37 -26.40 7.28 18.16
N TYR A 38 -27.15 8.36 17.94
CA TYR A 38 -28.02 8.55 16.77
C TYR A 38 -27.26 8.36 15.45
N VAL A 39 -26.09 8.98 15.31
CA VAL A 39 -25.29 8.86 14.09
C VAL A 39 -24.73 7.45 13.92
N THR A 40 -24.10 6.87 14.95
CA THR A 40 -23.35 5.61 14.78
C THR A 40 -24.24 4.36 14.80
N GLN A 41 -25.36 4.38 15.52
CA GLN A 41 -26.21 3.20 15.76
C GLN A 41 -27.57 3.26 15.05
N GLU A 42 -28.07 4.47 14.76
CA GLU A 42 -29.38 4.69 14.12
C GLU A 42 -29.22 5.29 12.71
N ASP A 43 -28.02 5.20 12.14
CA ASP A 43 -27.65 5.65 10.80
C ASP A 43 -28.00 7.13 10.52
N GLY A 44 -28.01 7.94 11.57
CA GLY A 44 -28.28 9.36 11.52
C GLY A 44 -27.16 10.16 10.85
N THR A 45 -27.49 11.39 10.45
CA THR A 45 -26.51 12.36 9.92
C THR A 45 -26.53 13.64 10.75
N GLU A 46 -25.37 14.13 11.16
CA GLU A 46 -25.24 15.39 11.90
C GLU A 46 -25.43 16.61 10.98
N LYS A 47 -25.65 17.81 11.53
CA LYS A 47 -25.86 19.02 10.72
C LYS A 47 -24.55 19.50 10.04
N PRO A 48 -24.61 19.94 8.76
CA PRO A 48 -23.44 20.52 8.09
C PRO A 48 -23.06 21.86 8.73
N PHE A 49 -21.76 22.18 8.70
CA PHE A 49 -21.14 23.41 9.26
C PHE A 49 -21.38 23.65 10.75
N LYS A 50 -22.07 22.74 11.44
CA LYS A 50 -22.38 22.79 12.87
C LYS A 50 -21.96 21.49 13.56
N ASN A 51 -20.77 21.03 13.22
CA ASN A 51 -20.19 19.82 13.78
C ASN A 51 -18.74 20.06 14.23
N LYS A 52 -18.13 19.04 14.85
CA LYS A 52 -16.86 19.22 15.56
C LYS A 52 -15.64 19.29 14.65
N TYR A 53 -15.68 18.66 13.47
CA TYR A 53 -14.48 18.44 12.66
C TYR A 53 -14.55 18.95 11.22
N TRP A 54 -15.65 19.58 10.78
CA TRP A 54 -15.76 20.13 9.42
C TRP A 54 -14.59 21.07 9.09
N ASP A 55 -14.21 21.98 10.00
CA ASP A 55 -13.12 22.95 9.83
C ASP A 55 -11.80 22.56 10.51
N ASN A 56 -11.72 21.39 11.13
CA ASN A 56 -10.50 20.96 11.81
C ASN A 56 -9.34 20.81 10.80
N LYS A 57 -8.22 21.49 11.07
CA LYS A 57 -6.98 21.47 10.27
C LYS A 57 -5.77 20.92 11.02
N LYS A 58 -5.96 20.46 12.27
CA LYS A 58 -4.85 19.93 13.08
C LYS A 58 -4.33 18.62 12.50
N ASP A 59 -3.04 18.39 12.66
CA ASP A 59 -2.40 17.11 12.35
C ASP A 59 -2.86 16.04 13.35
N GLY A 60 -3.29 14.88 12.83
CA GLY A 60 -3.74 13.75 13.63
C GLY A 60 -4.61 12.79 12.84
N ILE A 61 -5.10 11.75 13.52
CA ILE A 61 -6.00 10.76 12.91
C ILE A 61 -7.41 10.87 13.50
N TYR A 62 -8.37 10.34 12.78
CA TYR A 62 -9.74 10.14 13.22
C TYR A 62 -9.95 8.65 13.45
N VAL A 63 -10.44 8.30 14.63
CA VAL A 63 -10.73 6.93 15.03
C VAL A 63 -12.23 6.76 15.26
N ASP A 64 -12.75 5.55 15.08
CA ASP A 64 -14.14 5.23 15.41
C ASP A 64 -14.39 5.51 16.89
N ILE A 65 -15.42 6.29 17.18
CA ILE A 65 -15.73 6.67 18.57
C ILE A 65 -16.19 5.50 19.43
N VAL A 66 -16.61 4.39 18.80
CA VAL A 66 -17.08 3.19 19.50
C VAL A 66 -15.93 2.21 19.75
N SER A 67 -15.22 1.79 18.71
CA SER A 67 -14.17 0.75 18.80
C SER A 67 -12.76 1.30 19.04
N GLY A 68 -12.51 2.57 18.69
CA GLY A 68 -11.17 3.14 18.59
C GLY A 68 -10.42 2.73 17.32
N GLU A 69 -11.05 2.06 16.36
CA GLU A 69 -10.38 1.68 15.12
C GLU A 69 -9.93 2.93 14.32
N PRO A 70 -8.69 2.98 13.80
CA PRO A 70 -8.25 4.07 12.95
C PRO A 70 -9.05 4.13 11.64
N LEU A 71 -9.70 5.27 11.36
CA LEU A 71 -10.58 5.44 10.21
C LEU A 71 -9.97 6.34 9.13
N PHE A 72 -9.56 7.56 9.49
CA PHE A 72 -9.10 8.56 8.52
C PHE A 72 -7.89 9.35 9.03
N SER A 73 -7.08 9.88 8.11
CA SER A 73 -5.96 10.77 8.42
C SER A 73 -6.31 12.21 8.10
N SER A 74 -5.85 13.18 8.91
CA SER A 74 -5.96 14.59 8.53
C SER A 74 -5.15 14.94 7.28
N LYS A 75 -4.18 14.11 6.86
CA LYS A 75 -3.44 14.29 5.59
C LYS A 75 -4.28 14.05 4.34
N ASP A 76 -5.32 13.23 4.45
CA ASP A 76 -6.25 12.95 3.36
C ASP A 76 -7.53 13.81 3.46
N LYS A 77 -7.62 14.66 4.50
CA LYS A 77 -8.75 15.58 4.69
C LYS A 77 -8.63 16.77 3.75
N TYR A 78 -9.72 17.17 3.14
CA TYR A 78 -9.78 18.35 2.27
C TYR A 78 -11.10 19.12 2.42
N ALA A 79 -11.13 20.34 1.90
CA ALA A 79 -12.32 21.19 1.92
C ALA A 79 -13.23 20.85 0.73
N SER A 80 -14.29 20.08 0.98
CA SER A 80 -15.27 19.70 -0.05
C SER A 80 -16.40 20.71 -0.27
N GLY A 81 -16.57 21.68 0.64
CA GLY A 81 -17.72 22.58 0.65
C GLY A 81 -19.04 21.97 1.15
N SER A 82 -19.05 20.68 1.49
CA SER A 82 -20.27 19.98 1.96
C SER A 82 -20.71 20.35 3.38
N GLY A 83 -19.78 20.84 4.21
CA GLY A 83 -20.04 21.15 5.63
C GLY A 83 -19.81 19.97 6.59
N TRP A 84 -19.35 18.82 6.10
CA TRP A 84 -18.83 17.71 6.91
C TRP A 84 -17.33 17.51 6.65
N PRO A 85 -16.57 16.87 7.55
CA PRO A 85 -15.22 16.46 7.24
C PRO A 85 -15.22 15.50 6.04
N ALA A 86 -14.40 15.82 5.04
CA ALA A 86 -14.29 15.06 3.81
C ALA A 86 -12.86 14.56 3.63
N PHE A 87 -12.72 13.30 3.21
CA PHE A 87 -11.44 12.65 2.99
C PHE A 87 -11.39 12.01 1.60
N THR A 88 -10.21 11.89 1.03
CA THR A 88 -10.02 11.21 -0.26
C THR A 88 -9.94 9.68 -0.12
N ARG A 89 -9.57 9.18 1.07
CA ARG A 89 -9.46 7.75 1.37
C ARG A 89 -9.44 7.45 2.87
N PRO A 90 -9.79 6.21 3.29
CA PRO A 90 -9.54 5.72 4.64
C PRO A 90 -8.04 5.62 4.95
N LEU A 91 -7.70 5.75 6.23
CA LEU A 91 -6.34 5.54 6.75
C LEU A 91 -5.94 4.05 6.65
N ILE A 92 -6.87 3.15 6.98
CA ILE A 92 -6.74 1.70 6.76
C ILE A 92 -8.01 1.24 6.06
N LYS A 93 -7.88 0.81 4.80
CA LYS A 93 -9.04 0.38 3.99
C LYS A 93 -9.83 -0.73 4.68
N ASP A 94 -9.14 -1.70 5.28
CA ASP A 94 -9.77 -2.85 5.93
C ASP A 94 -10.55 -2.50 7.19
N ASN A 95 -10.44 -1.28 7.73
CA ASN A 95 -11.23 -0.83 8.88
C ASN A 95 -12.58 -0.22 8.47
N VAL A 96 -12.80 -0.05 7.17
CA VAL A 96 -14.00 0.59 6.60
C VAL A 96 -14.73 -0.38 5.68
N VAL A 97 -16.04 -0.46 5.83
CA VAL A 97 -16.92 -1.26 4.99
C VAL A 97 -17.81 -0.32 4.18
N GLU A 98 -17.81 -0.52 2.87
CA GLU A 98 -18.69 0.17 1.93
C GLU A 98 -19.92 -0.71 1.65
N LYS A 99 -21.12 -0.20 1.93
CA LYS A 99 -22.39 -0.88 1.67
C LYS A 99 -23.23 -0.05 0.71
N VAL A 100 -23.80 -0.69 -0.31
CA VAL A 100 -24.71 0.01 -1.22
C VAL A 100 -26.03 0.26 -0.49
N ASP A 101 -26.32 1.53 -0.21
CA ASP A 101 -27.57 2.04 0.35
C ASP A 101 -28.52 2.43 -0.80
N ARG A 102 -29.70 1.81 -0.86
CA ARG A 102 -30.77 2.11 -1.83
C ARG A 102 -31.98 2.78 -1.19
N SER A 103 -31.85 3.26 0.04
CA SER A 103 -32.92 3.97 0.74
C SER A 103 -33.26 5.30 0.06
N LEU A 104 -34.47 5.81 0.31
CA LEU A 104 -34.93 7.13 -0.16
C LEU A 104 -34.87 7.36 -1.68
N PHE A 105 -35.05 6.31 -2.50
CA PHE A 105 -35.01 6.36 -3.98
C PHE A 105 -33.69 6.85 -4.59
N MET A 106 -32.60 6.86 -3.81
CA MET A 106 -31.26 7.20 -4.26
C MET A 106 -30.33 6.01 -4.04
N THR A 107 -29.33 5.83 -4.90
CA THR A 107 -28.24 4.88 -4.64
C THR A 107 -27.06 5.67 -4.07
N ARG A 108 -26.72 5.42 -2.81
CA ARG A 108 -25.52 5.97 -2.16
C ARG A 108 -24.66 4.82 -1.66
N THR A 109 -23.36 5.03 -1.53
CA THR A 109 -22.48 4.05 -0.91
C THR A 109 -22.24 4.48 0.54
N GLU A 110 -22.89 3.80 1.46
CA GLU A 110 -22.72 3.97 2.90
C GLU A 110 -21.33 3.50 3.33
N VAL A 111 -20.73 4.23 4.27
CA VAL A 111 -19.44 3.95 4.87
C VAL A 111 -19.65 3.60 6.35
N ARG A 112 -19.22 2.40 6.77
CA ARG A 112 -19.31 1.92 8.17
C ARG A 112 -17.96 1.48 8.73
N SER A 113 -17.74 1.55 10.04
CA SER A 113 -16.55 0.95 10.67
C SER A 113 -16.69 -0.57 10.72
N LYS A 114 -15.59 -1.31 10.54
CA LYS A 114 -15.64 -2.78 10.50
C LYS A 114 -15.84 -3.41 11.87
N GLY A 115 -15.15 -2.94 12.90
CA GLY A 115 -15.15 -3.55 14.23
C GLY A 115 -16.41 -3.27 15.06
N ALA A 116 -17.03 -2.10 14.87
CA ALA A 116 -18.24 -1.71 15.59
C ALA A 116 -19.51 -1.61 14.73
N ASP A 117 -19.40 -1.73 13.39
CA ASP A 117 -20.49 -1.47 12.45
C ASP A 117 -21.12 -0.07 12.66
N SER A 118 -20.31 0.91 13.08
CA SER A 118 -20.74 2.29 13.28
C SER A 118 -21.03 2.93 11.92
N HIS A 119 -22.20 3.53 11.73
CA HIS A 119 -22.43 4.39 10.57
C HIS A 119 -21.52 5.61 10.63
N LEU A 120 -20.70 5.78 9.59
CA LEU A 120 -19.72 6.87 9.49
C LEU A 120 -20.25 7.97 8.58
N GLY A 121 -20.80 7.61 7.42
CA GLY A 121 -21.29 8.55 6.42
C GLY A 121 -21.39 7.90 5.05
N HIS A 122 -21.00 8.60 4.00
CA HIS A 122 -21.13 8.12 2.62
C HIS A 122 -19.89 8.47 1.79
N VAL A 123 -19.64 7.66 0.75
CA VAL A 123 -18.62 7.93 -0.26
C VAL A 123 -19.29 8.28 -1.60
N PHE A 124 -18.70 9.24 -2.30
CA PHE A 124 -19.18 9.78 -3.57
C PHE A 124 -18.03 9.83 -4.59
N ASP A 125 -18.34 9.71 -5.88
CA ASP A 125 -17.36 9.73 -6.99
C ASP A 125 -17.05 11.15 -7.51
N ASP A 126 -17.26 12.18 -6.67
CA ASP A 126 -17.05 13.61 -6.99
C ASP A 126 -15.90 14.24 -6.18
N GLY A 127 -14.97 13.41 -5.70
CA GLY A 127 -13.80 13.86 -4.95
C GLY A 127 -12.65 14.32 -5.85
N PRO A 128 -11.61 14.93 -5.26
CA PRO A 128 -10.44 15.35 -5.99
C PRO A 128 -9.60 14.15 -6.44
N GLU A 129 -8.86 14.36 -7.52
CA GLU A 129 -7.76 13.47 -7.92
C GLU A 129 -6.74 13.33 -6.78
N PRO A 130 -6.06 12.17 -6.63
CA PRO A 130 -5.97 11.06 -7.60
C PRO A 130 -6.98 9.93 -7.36
N THR A 131 -7.87 10.07 -6.39
CA THR A 131 -8.85 9.01 -6.05
C THR A 131 -10.18 9.22 -6.76
N GLY A 132 -10.56 10.47 -7.01
CA GLY A 132 -11.91 10.82 -7.46
C GLY A 132 -12.98 10.59 -6.38
N LEU A 133 -12.60 10.14 -5.18
CA LEU A 133 -13.52 9.77 -4.12
C LEU A 133 -13.60 10.84 -3.04
N ARG A 134 -14.82 11.07 -2.57
CA ARG A 134 -15.13 11.93 -1.44
C ARG A 134 -15.81 11.11 -0.35
N TYR A 135 -15.05 10.72 0.66
CA TYR A 135 -15.57 10.17 1.90
C TYR A 135 -16.10 11.32 2.76
N CYS A 136 -17.41 11.50 2.77
CA CYS A 136 -18.10 12.53 3.54
C CYS A 136 -18.60 11.92 4.85
N ILE A 137 -17.96 12.28 5.96
CA ILE A 137 -18.07 11.54 7.22
C ILE A 137 -18.66 12.42 8.33
N ASN A 138 -19.45 11.83 9.21
CA ASN A 138 -19.97 12.50 10.40
C ASN A 138 -18.86 12.62 11.47
N SER A 139 -18.63 13.82 11.96
CA SER A 139 -17.77 14.10 13.11
C SER A 139 -18.24 13.37 14.37
N ALA A 140 -19.55 13.26 14.58
CA ALA A 140 -20.13 12.50 15.68
C ALA A 140 -19.79 10.99 15.66
N ALA A 141 -19.37 10.44 14.52
CA ALA A 141 -18.93 9.05 14.45
C ALA A 141 -17.44 8.85 14.81
N MET A 142 -16.69 9.94 15.03
CA MET A 142 -15.23 9.88 15.17
C MET A 142 -14.72 10.60 16.42
N GLU A 143 -13.59 10.13 16.95
CA GLU A 143 -12.72 10.91 17.83
C GLU A 143 -11.46 11.33 17.07
N PHE A 144 -11.11 12.61 17.12
CA PHE A 144 -9.82 13.08 16.60
C PHE A 144 -8.73 12.92 17.66
N ILE A 145 -7.65 12.21 17.31
CA ILE A 145 -6.44 12.05 18.10
C ILE A 145 -5.35 12.95 17.50
N PRO A 146 -5.00 14.08 18.15
CA PRO A 146 -3.93 14.95 17.68
C PRO A 146 -2.60 14.22 17.59
N LYS A 147 -1.71 14.63 16.66
CA LYS A 147 -0.42 13.97 16.44
C LYS A 147 0.40 13.83 17.73
N GLU A 148 0.33 14.83 18.62
CA GLU A 148 1.06 14.86 19.89
C GLU A 148 0.54 13.82 20.91
N LYS A 149 -0.65 13.28 20.68
CA LYS A 149 -1.30 12.28 21.53
C LYS A 149 -1.32 10.88 20.91
N LEU A 150 -0.83 10.68 19.68
CA LEU A 150 -0.91 9.38 19.01
C LEU A 150 -0.22 8.28 19.81
N VAL A 151 1.02 8.50 20.24
CA VAL A 151 1.78 7.51 21.02
C VAL A 151 1.10 7.20 22.35
N SER A 152 0.75 8.24 23.12
CA SER A 152 0.15 8.07 24.46
C SER A 152 -1.27 7.47 24.42
N ARG A 153 -1.97 7.57 23.30
CA ARG A 153 -3.31 6.99 23.09
C ARG A 153 -3.27 5.61 22.38
N GLY A 154 -2.10 5.03 22.15
CA GLY A 154 -1.96 3.68 21.55
C GLY A 154 -1.93 3.64 20.02
N TYR A 155 -1.81 4.79 19.36
CA TYR A 155 -1.80 4.97 17.91
C TYR A 155 -0.40 5.33 17.38
N GLY A 156 0.66 4.96 18.11
CA GLY A 156 2.04 5.37 17.82
C GLY A 156 2.52 5.00 16.41
N GLN A 157 2.01 3.92 15.84
CA GLN A 157 2.29 3.49 14.46
C GLN A 157 1.91 4.55 13.40
N PHE A 158 1.02 5.48 13.70
CA PHE A 158 0.60 6.55 12.80
C PHE A 158 1.32 7.89 13.04
N ALA A 159 2.18 7.99 14.07
CA ALA A 159 2.87 9.23 14.42
C ALA A 159 3.72 9.78 13.26
N ASN A 160 4.35 8.88 12.51
CA ASN A 160 5.22 9.23 11.38
C ASN A 160 4.47 9.88 10.21
N LEU A 161 3.13 9.76 10.13
CA LEU A 161 2.33 10.47 9.13
C LEU A 161 2.39 12.00 9.31
N PHE A 162 2.83 12.49 10.48
CA PHE A 162 2.77 13.90 10.85
C PHE A 162 4.12 14.49 11.32
N ALA A 163 5.22 13.74 11.19
CA ALA A 163 6.55 14.27 11.46
C ALA A 163 6.95 15.27 10.36
N ALA A 164 7.31 16.49 10.74
CA ALA A 164 7.77 17.52 9.81
C ALA A 164 9.27 17.37 9.55
N ASN A 165 9.67 17.45 8.28
CA ASN A 165 11.04 17.76 7.88
C ASN A 165 11.29 19.26 8.10
N ASP A 166 11.68 19.64 9.31
CA ASP A 166 12.23 20.97 9.60
C ASP A 166 13.68 20.80 10.09
N THR A 167 14.65 21.24 9.28
CA THR A 167 16.03 21.50 9.76
C THR A 167 16.26 23.01 9.74
N PRO A 168 16.97 23.57 10.74
CA PRO A 168 18.32 24.06 10.44
C PRO A 168 19.38 23.64 11.48
N ALA A 169 20.64 23.79 11.09
CA ALA A 169 21.86 23.17 11.63
C ALA A 169 22.34 23.62 13.04
N ALA A 170 23.19 22.73 13.62
CA ALA A 170 24.29 22.92 14.60
C ALA A 170 24.10 22.60 16.12
N ALA A 171 24.49 21.35 16.47
CA ALA A 171 25.30 20.83 17.61
C ALA A 171 24.98 21.11 19.12
N PRO A 172 25.47 20.28 20.09
CA PRO A 172 25.31 18.82 20.23
C PRO A 172 24.86 18.35 21.67
N ALA A 173 24.34 17.11 21.73
CA ALA A 173 24.28 16.17 22.88
C ALA A 173 23.26 16.45 24.04
N PRO A 174 22.67 15.43 24.72
CA PRO A 174 23.28 14.14 25.03
C PRO A 174 22.49 12.86 24.70
N ASN A 175 23.28 11.82 24.46
CA ASN A 175 22.99 10.38 24.48
C ASN A 175 21.72 9.96 25.24
N MET A 176 20.69 9.52 24.49
CA MET A 176 19.77 8.48 24.94
C MET A 176 19.70 7.40 23.87
N LYS A 177 20.05 6.18 24.28
CA LYS A 177 20.25 5.01 23.42
C LYS A 177 18.95 4.68 22.66
N LYS A 178 19.03 4.72 21.33
CA LYS A 178 18.07 4.15 20.37
C LYS A 178 17.86 2.65 20.64
N SER A 179 16.59 2.22 20.66
CA SER A 179 16.19 0.85 20.33
C SER A 179 14.86 0.92 19.56
N GLY A 180 14.74 0.60 18.27
CA GLY A 180 15.70 0.46 17.19
C GLY A 180 15.14 1.22 15.97
N SER A 181 16.00 1.86 15.19
CA SER A 181 15.61 2.56 13.97
C SER A 181 15.12 1.55 12.93
N GLU A 182 13.87 1.65 12.47
CA GLU A 182 13.55 1.10 11.16
C GLU A 182 14.47 1.77 10.15
N SER A 183 15.17 0.94 9.39
CA SER A 183 16.09 1.38 8.36
C SER A 183 15.30 2.16 7.30
N SER A 184 15.77 3.33 6.87
CA SER A 184 15.24 3.97 5.65
C SER A 184 15.52 3.12 4.41
N ILE A 185 16.36 2.10 4.55
CA ILE A 185 16.62 1.15 3.48
C ILE A 185 15.51 0.12 3.43
N LYS A 186 14.67 0.20 2.40
CA LYS A 186 13.58 -0.73 2.10
C LYS A 186 13.94 -1.61 0.91
N THR A 187 13.19 -2.69 0.74
CA THR A 187 13.34 -3.61 -0.39
C THR A 187 11.98 -3.92 -1.00
N ILE A 188 11.93 -3.98 -2.33
CA ILE A 188 10.78 -4.47 -3.11
C ILE A 188 11.26 -5.49 -4.14
N THR A 189 10.42 -6.44 -4.53
CA THR A 189 10.76 -7.42 -5.56
C THR A 189 9.77 -7.34 -6.72
N VAL A 190 10.26 -7.19 -7.94
CA VAL A 190 9.44 -6.97 -9.14
C VAL A 190 9.85 -7.89 -10.28
N ALA A 191 8.89 -8.36 -11.06
CA ALA A 191 9.07 -9.13 -12.29
C ALA A 191 8.64 -8.28 -13.48
N GLY A 192 9.56 -7.99 -14.41
CA GLY A 192 9.31 -7.10 -15.55
C GLY A 192 9.73 -7.69 -16.89
N GLY A 193 9.59 -9.01 -17.04
CA GLY A 193 10.16 -9.78 -18.14
C GLY A 193 11.60 -10.20 -17.85
N CYS A 194 12.44 -10.21 -18.88
CA CYS A 194 13.86 -10.50 -18.73
C CYS A 194 14.51 -9.59 -17.66
N PHE A 195 15.06 -10.20 -16.62
CA PHE A 195 15.62 -9.48 -15.47
C PHE A 195 16.83 -8.60 -15.82
N TRP A 196 17.53 -8.81 -16.94
CA TRP A 196 18.64 -7.97 -17.39
C TRP A 196 18.15 -6.56 -17.75
N CYS A 197 16.94 -6.48 -18.30
CA CYS A 197 16.32 -5.21 -18.60
C CYS A 197 15.78 -4.55 -17.34
N THR A 198 15.09 -5.30 -16.49
CA THR A 198 14.56 -4.77 -15.23
C THR A 198 15.67 -4.27 -14.30
N GLU A 199 16.77 -5.02 -14.17
CA GLU A 199 17.94 -4.65 -13.36
C GLU A 199 18.51 -3.32 -13.85
N LYS A 200 18.80 -3.22 -15.15
CA LYS A 200 19.28 -1.98 -15.78
C LYS A 200 18.35 -0.79 -15.54
N ASP A 201 17.03 -1.00 -15.66
CA ASP A 201 16.04 0.06 -15.50
C ASP A 201 16.09 0.60 -14.06
N PHE A 202 16.14 -0.28 -13.04
CA PHE A 202 16.21 0.13 -11.63
C PHE A 202 17.57 0.66 -11.17
N GLU A 203 18.69 0.14 -11.65
CA GLU A 203 20.01 0.63 -11.25
C GLU A 203 20.26 2.10 -11.64
N LYS A 204 19.54 2.60 -12.64
CA LYS A 204 19.61 4.00 -13.06
C LYS A 204 18.69 4.93 -12.27
N LYS A 205 17.79 4.39 -11.46
CA LYS A 205 16.79 5.18 -10.74
C LYS A 205 17.42 5.79 -9.48
N GLU A 206 17.37 7.11 -9.39
CA GLU A 206 17.81 7.82 -8.18
C GLU A 206 17.10 7.30 -6.93
N GLY A 207 17.86 7.12 -5.85
CA GLY A 207 17.40 6.54 -4.59
C GLY A 207 17.48 5.00 -4.53
N VAL A 208 17.67 4.31 -5.66
CA VAL A 208 18.00 2.87 -5.66
C VAL A 208 19.46 2.69 -5.27
N ILE A 209 19.70 1.78 -4.32
CA ILE A 209 21.03 1.42 -3.81
C ILE A 209 21.55 0.18 -4.53
N LYS A 210 20.67 -0.80 -4.73
CA LYS A 210 21.05 -2.10 -5.31
C LYS A 210 19.87 -2.70 -6.07
N ALA A 211 20.15 -3.34 -7.19
CA ALA A 211 19.24 -4.23 -7.89
C ALA A 211 19.92 -5.59 -8.04
N VAL A 212 19.21 -6.68 -7.72
CA VAL A 212 19.75 -8.05 -7.81
C VAL A 212 18.80 -8.91 -8.61
N SER A 213 19.29 -9.49 -9.71
CA SER A 213 18.55 -10.44 -10.54
C SER A 213 18.34 -11.76 -9.81
N GLY A 214 17.16 -12.36 -9.93
CA GLY A 214 16.82 -13.61 -9.25
C GLY A 214 15.52 -14.24 -9.71
N TYR A 215 15.03 -15.18 -8.90
CA TYR A 215 13.85 -16.00 -9.16
C TYR A 215 12.91 -15.99 -7.95
N ALA A 216 11.60 -15.85 -8.19
CA ALA A 216 10.57 -15.89 -7.13
C ALA A 216 9.21 -16.38 -7.66
N GLY A 217 8.28 -16.68 -6.77
CA GLY A 217 6.88 -17.03 -7.11
C GLY A 217 6.64 -18.45 -7.62
N GLY A 218 7.64 -19.33 -7.60
CA GLY A 218 7.55 -20.74 -7.96
C GLY A 218 7.70 -21.69 -6.77
N SER A 219 7.74 -22.99 -7.04
CA SER A 219 7.74 -24.05 -6.03
C SER A 219 9.08 -24.76 -5.86
N VAL A 220 10.00 -24.62 -6.82
CA VAL A 220 11.30 -25.32 -6.81
C VAL A 220 12.27 -24.61 -5.88
N GLN A 221 12.80 -25.32 -4.89
CA GLN A 221 13.82 -24.77 -4.00
C GLN A 221 15.18 -24.64 -4.71
N ASN A 222 15.89 -23.54 -4.43
CA ASN A 222 17.20 -23.22 -5.01
C ASN A 222 17.26 -23.42 -6.53
N PRO A 223 16.36 -22.78 -7.30
CA PRO A 223 16.25 -23.03 -8.73
C PRO A 223 17.45 -22.46 -9.50
N SER A 224 17.94 -23.21 -10.49
CA SER A 224 18.92 -22.74 -11.47
C SER A 224 18.24 -22.06 -12.67
N TYR A 225 18.99 -21.23 -13.40
CA TYR A 225 18.51 -20.61 -14.64
C TYR A 225 17.97 -21.65 -15.63
N LYS A 226 18.64 -22.79 -15.78
CA LYS A 226 18.21 -23.89 -16.67
C LYS A 226 16.83 -24.44 -16.27
N GLN A 227 16.53 -24.50 -14.98
CA GLN A 227 15.23 -24.95 -14.50
C GLN A 227 14.17 -23.87 -14.75
N VAL A 228 14.46 -22.61 -14.39
CA VAL A 228 13.50 -21.51 -14.56
C VAL A 228 13.18 -21.23 -16.02
N SER A 229 14.19 -21.18 -16.89
CA SER A 229 14.02 -20.99 -18.34
C SER A 229 13.22 -22.09 -19.03
N SER A 230 13.05 -23.27 -18.41
CA SER A 230 12.16 -24.32 -18.91
C SER A 230 10.67 -24.03 -18.72
N GLY A 231 10.32 -23.03 -17.89
CA GLY A 231 8.94 -22.66 -17.53
C GLY A 231 8.26 -23.59 -16.51
N ARG A 232 8.89 -24.70 -16.12
CA ARG A 232 8.25 -25.76 -15.30
C ARG A 232 8.30 -25.53 -13.79
N THR A 233 9.06 -24.55 -13.32
CA THR A 233 9.28 -24.33 -11.88
C THR A 233 8.22 -23.46 -11.22
N GLY A 234 7.41 -22.76 -12.03
CA GLY A 234 6.51 -21.69 -11.59
C GLY A 234 7.22 -20.38 -11.22
N HIS A 235 8.56 -20.37 -11.14
CA HIS A 235 9.29 -19.13 -10.87
C HIS A 235 9.20 -18.18 -12.07
N THR A 236 9.23 -16.89 -11.77
CA THR A 236 9.51 -15.84 -12.74
C THR A 236 10.85 -15.20 -12.46
N GLU A 237 11.48 -14.70 -13.52
CA GLU A 237 12.60 -13.78 -13.40
C GLU A 237 12.14 -12.53 -12.65
N VAL A 238 12.89 -12.14 -11.62
CA VAL A 238 12.62 -10.99 -10.76
C VAL A 238 13.89 -10.19 -10.52
N VAL A 239 13.70 -8.96 -10.07
CA VAL A 239 14.75 -8.12 -9.51
C VAL A 239 14.35 -7.72 -8.09
N GLN A 240 15.22 -7.99 -7.13
CA GLN A 240 15.11 -7.45 -5.78
C GLN A 240 15.82 -6.10 -5.73
N VAL A 241 15.04 -5.04 -5.48
CA VAL A 241 15.48 -3.65 -5.49
C VAL A 241 15.56 -3.16 -4.06
N THR A 242 16.77 -2.81 -3.62
CA THR A 242 17.03 -2.15 -2.33
C THR A 242 17.15 -0.66 -2.59
N TYR A 243 16.41 0.15 -1.84
CA TYR A 243 16.34 1.60 -2.04
C TYR A 243 16.28 2.37 -0.72
N ASP A 244 16.74 3.61 -0.76
CA ASP A 244 16.62 4.55 0.35
C ASP A 244 15.28 5.27 0.26
N SER A 245 14.35 4.92 1.15
CA SER A 245 13.01 5.51 1.19
C SER A 245 13.01 6.99 1.57
N SER A 246 14.15 7.55 2.01
CA SER A 246 14.33 9.00 2.17
C SER A 246 14.60 9.74 0.86
N LYS A 247 15.04 9.01 -0.19
CA LYS A 247 15.38 9.57 -1.52
C LYS A 247 14.35 9.25 -2.59
N VAL A 248 13.72 8.07 -2.51
CA VAL A 248 12.68 7.64 -3.45
C VAL A 248 11.57 6.91 -2.72
N SER A 249 10.31 7.31 -2.93
CA SER A 249 9.20 6.66 -2.26
C SER A 249 8.87 5.30 -2.88
N THR A 250 8.27 4.41 -2.09
CA THR A 250 7.73 3.12 -2.57
C THR A 250 6.73 3.34 -3.72
N SER A 251 5.92 4.40 -3.63
CA SER A 251 4.96 4.80 -4.67
C SER A 251 5.67 5.17 -5.96
N ASP A 252 6.71 5.99 -5.91
CA ASP A 252 7.45 6.41 -7.10
C ASP A 252 8.18 5.24 -7.76
N LEU A 253 8.71 4.30 -6.97
CA LEU A 253 9.32 3.08 -7.50
C LEU A 253 8.31 2.17 -8.20
N ILE A 254 7.13 1.97 -7.61
CA ILE A 254 6.07 1.18 -8.23
C ILE A 254 5.51 1.89 -9.47
N HIS A 255 5.34 3.21 -9.43
CA HIS A 255 4.97 4.00 -10.61
C HIS A 255 6.01 3.88 -11.73
N TYR A 256 7.29 4.00 -11.39
CA TYR A 256 8.38 3.80 -12.33
C TYR A 256 8.35 2.40 -12.94
N PHE A 257 8.13 1.36 -12.12
CA PHE A 257 8.00 -0.02 -12.59
C PHE A 257 6.94 -0.16 -13.69
N TRP A 258 5.74 0.40 -13.49
CA TRP A 258 4.68 0.35 -14.50
C TRP A 258 5.13 0.89 -15.86
N THR A 259 5.87 2.00 -15.87
CA THR A 259 6.37 2.61 -17.13
C THR A 259 7.50 1.83 -17.81
N THR A 260 8.01 0.77 -17.18
CA THR A 260 9.09 -0.08 -17.72
C THR A 260 8.59 -1.39 -18.32
N ILE A 261 7.29 -1.70 -18.21
CA ILE A 261 6.71 -2.97 -18.66
C ILE A 261 5.53 -2.76 -19.61
N ASP A 262 5.19 -3.78 -20.39
CA ASP A 262 3.84 -3.97 -20.93
C ASP A 262 3.00 -4.77 -19.92
N PRO A 263 2.07 -4.15 -19.18
CA PRO A 263 1.25 -4.83 -18.18
C PRO A 263 0.00 -5.52 -18.78
N THR A 264 -0.19 -5.45 -20.11
CA THR A 264 -1.42 -5.87 -20.82
C THR A 264 -1.32 -7.26 -21.45
N VAL A 265 -0.15 -7.89 -21.37
CA VAL A 265 0.14 -9.22 -21.90
C VAL A 265 0.28 -10.25 -20.77
N ASP A 266 -0.19 -11.47 -21.03
CA ASP A 266 -0.14 -12.60 -20.09
C ASP A 266 1.08 -13.48 -20.37
N ASP A 267 1.76 -13.95 -19.32
CA ASP A 267 2.91 -14.86 -19.40
C ASP A 267 3.92 -14.52 -20.52
N GLN A 268 4.18 -13.22 -20.69
CA GLN A 268 5.03 -12.67 -21.74
C GLN A 268 5.55 -11.31 -21.33
N GLN A 269 6.70 -10.93 -21.88
CA GLN A 269 7.12 -9.54 -21.93
C GLN A 269 7.92 -9.27 -23.21
N PHE A 270 7.39 -8.39 -24.06
CA PHE A 270 7.95 -8.10 -25.38
C PHE A 270 8.16 -9.38 -26.22
N CYS A 271 9.38 -9.66 -26.67
CA CYS A 271 9.72 -10.87 -27.42
C CYS A 271 9.82 -12.14 -26.56
N ASP A 272 9.96 -12.02 -25.23
CA ASP A 272 10.16 -13.15 -24.33
C ASP A 272 8.82 -13.75 -23.89
N LYS A 273 8.59 -15.01 -24.25
CA LYS A 273 7.33 -15.74 -23.98
C LYS A 273 7.52 -16.85 -22.97
N GLY A 274 6.56 -16.98 -22.07
CA GLY A 274 6.51 -17.99 -21.03
C GLY A 274 6.27 -17.38 -19.65
N SER A 275 5.70 -18.17 -18.75
CA SER A 275 5.34 -17.75 -17.39
C SER A 275 6.54 -17.27 -16.57
N GLN A 276 7.77 -17.63 -16.96
CA GLN A 276 8.99 -17.13 -16.34
C GLN A 276 9.30 -15.66 -16.68
N TYR A 277 8.56 -15.05 -17.60
CA TYR A 277 8.66 -13.64 -18.00
C TYR A 277 7.40 -12.83 -17.65
N ARG A 278 6.46 -13.42 -16.92
CA ARG A 278 5.24 -12.73 -16.49
C ARG A 278 5.57 -11.53 -15.62
N THR A 279 4.69 -10.54 -15.63
CA THR A 279 4.85 -9.34 -14.81
C THR A 279 4.25 -9.57 -13.41
N ALA A 280 4.95 -9.09 -12.38
CA ALA A 280 4.51 -9.23 -11.00
C ALA A 280 5.14 -8.19 -10.08
N ILE A 281 4.41 -7.80 -9.04
CA ILE A 281 4.95 -7.09 -7.87
C ILE A 281 4.84 -8.04 -6.67
N PHE A 282 5.99 -8.45 -6.15
CA PHE A 282 6.12 -9.24 -4.94
C PHE A 282 6.33 -8.29 -3.74
N TYR A 283 5.27 -8.02 -3.01
CA TYR A 283 5.30 -7.11 -1.87
C TYR A 283 5.93 -7.77 -0.64
N HIS A 284 6.66 -6.97 0.14
CA HIS A 284 7.32 -7.37 1.39
C HIS A 284 6.50 -6.98 2.63
N ASP A 285 5.61 -6.01 2.48
CA ASP A 285 4.74 -5.50 3.54
C ASP A 285 3.39 -5.04 2.98
N ASP A 286 2.46 -4.71 3.88
CA ASP A 286 1.12 -4.25 3.50
C ASP A 286 1.12 -2.88 2.82
N GLU A 287 2.10 -2.01 3.12
CA GLU A 287 2.23 -0.70 2.46
C GLU A 287 2.44 -0.90 0.94
N GLN A 288 3.40 -1.74 0.57
CA GLN A 288 3.69 -2.12 -0.80
C GLN A 288 2.50 -2.77 -1.49
N LYS A 289 1.79 -3.67 -0.80
CA LYS A 289 0.58 -4.32 -1.32
C LYS A 289 -0.48 -3.29 -1.72
N GLN A 290 -0.78 -2.35 -0.83
CA GLN A 290 -1.82 -1.34 -1.07
C GLN A 290 -1.43 -0.39 -2.21
N ILE A 291 -0.17 0.06 -2.26
CA ILE A 291 0.33 0.91 -3.34
C ILE A 291 0.27 0.14 -4.67
N ALA A 292 0.72 -1.11 -4.72
CA ALA A 292 0.68 -1.93 -5.92
C ALA A 292 -0.76 -2.13 -6.43
N MET A 293 -1.71 -2.43 -5.55
CA MET A 293 -3.11 -2.63 -5.93
C MET A 293 -3.76 -1.34 -6.43
N SER A 294 -3.54 -0.23 -5.73
CA SER A 294 -4.05 1.09 -6.12
C SER A 294 -3.50 1.52 -7.48
N THR A 295 -2.19 1.42 -7.68
CA THR A 295 -1.54 1.82 -8.95
C THR A 295 -1.91 0.88 -10.10
N LYS A 296 -2.07 -0.43 -9.87
CA LYS A 296 -2.62 -1.36 -10.87
C LYS A 296 -4.01 -0.95 -11.34
N GLY A 297 -4.88 -0.53 -10.42
CA GLY A 297 -6.22 -0.01 -10.75
C GLY A 297 -6.15 1.25 -11.64
N LYS A 298 -5.26 2.19 -11.30
CA LYS A 298 -5.03 3.40 -12.11
C LYS A 298 -4.52 3.06 -13.51
N VAL A 299 -3.55 2.14 -13.61
CA VAL A 299 -3.01 1.67 -14.88
C VAL A 299 -4.08 0.98 -15.73
N ALA A 300 -4.92 0.14 -15.12
CA ALA A 300 -6.05 -0.50 -15.81
C ALA A 300 -7.03 0.52 -16.39
N LYS A 301 -7.41 1.54 -15.60
CA LYS A 301 -8.28 2.64 -16.04
C LYS A 301 -7.62 3.44 -17.17
N HIS A 302 -6.34 3.76 -17.03
CA HIS A 302 -5.59 4.55 -18.01
C HIS A 302 -5.44 3.83 -19.35
N LEU A 303 -5.14 2.53 -19.33
CA LEU A 303 -4.96 1.74 -20.56
C LEU A 303 -6.28 1.18 -21.12
N GLY A 304 -7.40 1.33 -20.40
CA GLY A 304 -8.71 0.85 -20.83
C GLY A 304 -8.77 -0.67 -21.07
N THR A 305 -7.87 -1.44 -20.47
CA THR A 305 -7.73 -2.88 -20.71
C THR A 305 -7.35 -3.65 -19.46
N LYS A 306 -7.44 -4.98 -19.53
CA LYS A 306 -7.06 -5.88 -18.45
C LYS A 306 -5.56 -5.80 -18.18
N ILE A 307 -5.21 -5.71 -16.90
CA ILE A 307 -3.82 -5.75 -16.42
C ILE A 307 -3.48 -7.11 -15.85
N TYR A 308 -2.56 -7.82 -16.50
CA TYR A 308 -2.12 -9.17 -16.13
C TYR A 308 -1.11 -9.19 -14.99
N THR A 309 -0.40 -8.08 -14.74
CA THR A 309 0.62 -7.98 -13.68
C THR A 309 0.10 -8.49 -12.33
N GLU A 310 0.72 -9.55 -11.80
CA GLU A 310 0.36 -10.13 -10.51
C GLU A 310 0.73 -9.19 -9.35
N ILE A 311 -0.02 -9.25 -8.24
CA ILE A 311 0.36 -8.61 -6.98
C ILE A 311 0.25 -9.67 -5.90
N ARG A 312 1.39 -10.10 -5.35
CA ARG A 312 1.48 -11.23 -4.43
C ARG A 312 2.49 -10.97 -3.33
N ALA A 313 2.32 -11.61 -2.17
CA ALA A 313 3.35 -11.59 -1.14
C ALA A 313 4.61 -12.26 -1.67
N LEU A 314 5.79 -11.72 -1.34
CA LEU A 314 7.04 -12.44 -1.54
C LEU A 314 7.11 -13.59 -0.53
N ASP A 315 7.19 -14.82 -1.02
CA ASP A 315 7.54 -15.98 -0.18
C ASP A 315 9.06 -16.05 -0.01
N LYS A 316 9.78 -16.29 -1.12
CA LYS A 316 11.25 -16.36 -1.12
C LYS A 316 11.84 -15.80 -2.41
N PHE A 317 12.95 -15.08 -2.24
CA PHE A 317 13.82 -14.62 -3.32
C PHE A 317 15.04 -15.53 -3.43
N TRP A 318 15.33 -16.02 -4.65
CA TRP A 318 16.52 -16.80 -4.97
C TRP A 318 17.43 -15.97 -5.89
N PRO A 319 18.60 -15.50 -5.43
CA PRO A 319 19.54 -14.79 -6.30
C PRO A 319 19.92 -15.64 -7.51
N ALA A 320 19.92 -15.05 -8.69
CA ALA A 320 20.40 -15.70 -9.91
C ALA A 320 21.94 -15.80 -9.90
N GLU A 321 22.46 -16.68 -10.75
CA GLU A 321 23.88 -16.91 -10.93
C GLU A 321 24.64 -15.62 -11.24
N SER A 322 25.91 -15.53 -10.81
CA SER A 322 26.72 -14.30 -10.89
C SER A 322 26.92 -13.75 -12.30
N TYR A 323 26.79 -14.59 -13.32
CA TYR A 323 26.89 -14.18 -14.73
C TYR A 323 25.61 -13.48 -15.24
N HIS A 324 24.47 -13.61 -14.55
CA HIS A 324 23.25 -12.84 -14.84
C HIS A 324 23.24 -11.45 -14.21
N GLN A 325 23.94 -11.27 -13.07
CA GLN A 325 24.04 -9.97 -12.41
C GLN A 325 24.82 -8.98 -13.27
N ASP A 326 24.35 -7.74 -13.38
CA ASP A 326 24.96 -6.68 -14.19
C ASP A 326 25.17 -7.07 -15.67
N TYR A 327 24.36 -7.97 -16.22
CA TYR A 327 24.63 -8.54 -17.55
C TYR A 327 24.73 -7.45 -18.63
N TYR A 328 23.92 -6.39 -18.54
CA TYR A 328 23.96 -5.27 -19.48
C TYR A 328 25.26 -4.47 -19.42
N LYS A 329 25.96 -4.44 -18.27
CA LYS A 329 27.27 -3.80 -18.10
C LYS A 329 28.38 -4.72 -18.62
N LYS A 330 28.29 -6.02 -18.31
CA LYS A 330 29.28 -7.05 -18.67
C LYS A 330 29.25 -7.41 -20.16
N ASN A 331 28.08 -7.37 -20.79
CA ASN A 331 27.85 -7.77 -22.19
C ASN A 331 27.10 -6.69 -23.00
N PRO A 332 27.62 -5.45 -23.09
CA PRO A 332 26.85 -4.31 -23.58
C PRO A 332 26.41 -4.43 -25.04
N VAL A 333 27.24 -5.03 -25.91
CA VAL A 333 26.90 -5.22 -27.33
C VAL A 333 25.74 -6.22 -27.50
N ARG A 334 25.89 -7.41 -26.90
CA ARG A 334 24.87 -8.46 -26.95
C ARG A 334 23.58 -8.02 -26.30
N TYR A 335 23.66 -7.34 -25.16
CA TYR A 335 22.51 -6.77 -24.48
C TYR A 335 21.78 -5.72 -25.34
N LYS A 336 22.51 -4.78 -25.96
CA LYS A 336 21.91 -3.76 -26.83
C LYS A 336 21.19 -4.39 -28.02
N TYR A 337 21.82 -5.37 -28.68
CA TYR A 337 21.20 -6.11 -29.79
C TYR A 337 19.92 -6.83 -29.35
N TYR A 338 19.97 -7.54 -28.21
CA TYR A 338 18.81 -8.21 -27.63
C TYR A 338 17.67 -7.21 -27.32
N ARG A 339 17.93 -6.12 -26.57
CA ARG A 339 16.90 -5.14 -26.21
C ARG A 339 16.25 -4.51 -27.46
N TYR A 340 17.06 -4.17 -28.45
CA TYR A 340 16.58 -3.59 -29.70
C TYR A 340 15.72 -4.58 -30.50
N SER A 341 16.23 -5.78 -30.75
CA SER A 341 15.51 -6.83 -31.50
C SER A 341 14.23 -7.28 -30.80
N CYS A 342 14.17 -7.15 -29.47
CA CYS A 342 12.98 -7.47 -28.68
C CYS A 342 11.85 -6.43 -28.83
N GLY A 343 12.10 -5.26 -29.43
CA GLY A 343 11.10 -4.22 -29.65
C GLY A 343 10.62 -3.53 -28.35
N ARG A 344 11.33 -3.71 -27.23
CA ARG A 344 10.93 -3.24 -25.90
C ARG A 344 10.64 -1.74 -25.87
N ASP A 345 11.58 -0.94 -26.36
CA ASP A 345 11.49 0.51 -26.27
C ASP A 345 10.35 1.07 -27.15
N GLN A 346 10.14 0.48 -28.34
CA GLN A 346 9.02 0.85 -29.22
C GLN A 346 7.67 0.54 -28.54
N ARG A 347 7.53 -0.66 -27.96
CA ARG A 347 6.29 -1.07 -27.30
C ARG A 347 5.97 -0.20 -26.09
N LEU A 348 6.98 0.15 -25.28
CA LEU A 348 6.78 1.07 -24.15
C LEU A 348 6.36 2.46 -24.61
N GLU A 349 6.88 2.94 -25.73
CA GLU A 349 6.45 4.21 -26.33
C GLU A 349 4.99 4.15 -26.81
N GLU A 350 4.56 3.06 -27.45
CA GLU A 350 3.17 2.87 -27.87
C GLU A 350 2.19 2.89 -26.68
N ILE A 351 2.54 2.20 -25.58
CA ILE A 351 1.67 2.09 -24.40
C ILE A 351 1.65 3.41 -23.61
N TRP A 352 2.82 4.01 -23.37
CA TRP A 352 2.96 5.08 -22.38
C TRP A 352 3.12 6.49 -22.96
N LYS A 353 3.51 6.67 -24.23
CA LYS A 353 3.54 8.01 -24.86
C LYS A 353 2.25 8.39 -25.59
N ALA A 354 1.49 7.43 -26.13
CA ALA A 354 0.20 7.72 -26.78
C ALA A 354 -0.83 8.31 -25.80
N ALA A 355 -0.70 8.01 -24.51
CA ALA A 355 -1.61 8.40 -23.46
C ALA A 355 -1.26 9.74 -22.76
N LEU A 356 -0.23 10.45 -23.22
CA LEU A 356 0.13 11.82 -22.78
C LEU A 356 -0.38 12.91 -23.74
N LYS A 357 -1.09 12.54 -24.81
CA LYS A 357 -1.66 13.46 -25.82
C LYS A 357 -3.20 13.54 -25.82
N SER A 358 -3.86 12.87 -24.88
CA SER A 358 -5.29 12.99 -24.56
C SER A 358 -5.45 13.58 -23.16
#